data_AF-A0A142YG10-F1
#
_entry.id   AF-A0A142YG10-F1
#
_cell.length_a   1.000
_cell.length_b   1.000
_cell.length_c   1.000
_cell.angle_alpha   90.00
_cell.angle_beta   90.00
_cell.angle_gamma   90.00
#
_symmetry.space_group_name_H-M   'P 1'
#
loop_
_entity.id
_entity.type
_entity.pdbx_description
1 polymer ?
#
loop_
_entity_poly.entity_id
_entity_poly.type
_entity_poly.pdbx_seq_one_letter_code
_entity_poly.pdbx_strand_id
1 'polypeptide(L)'
;MSDDLAQPGSPTNGSSRPGGRPLDHRTPDAGVTLASRGGAEGDDPGWVVETVFSPFHCLYQDALHFHTQSRLAYSEAEASRLARAALMLYIASAEALVRQAAVELGRPELRGLLADPSRPLPLAEAWRLLPAIVAEPGVPTSSFNPEAPPWPQFAELLMLETSWVYPGPPSTRRAYYRSSRRDGDYEPMQPHQVPEPLRRAVRAESLTFPRTGLPRDPYALRPRHLDTARGVLDAAIEALDRRTGGVLCQDKRHRREPTRLVSPPGDAT
;
A
#
# COMPACT_ATOMS: atom_id res chain seq x y z
N MET A 1 17.57 50.39 -46.50
CA MET A 1 17.82 51.30 -45.37
C MET A 1 17.07 50.68 -44.19
N SER A 2 17.67 49.69 -43.51
CA SER A 2 18.63 49.81 -42.39
C SER A 2 17.96 50.49 -41.19
N ASP A 3 17.99 50.01 -39.95
CA ASP A 3 18.40 48.75 -39.29
C ASP A 3 17.93 48.86 -37.81
N ASP A 4 18.15 47.81 -37.03
CA ASP A 4 18.14 47.72 -35.54
C ASP A 4 16.81 47.50 -34.79
N LEU A 5 16.73 46.72 -33.70
CA LEU A 5 17.28 45.43 -33.22
C LEU A 5 16.86 45.32 -31.73
N ALA A 6 16.51 44.10 -31.29
CA ALA A 6 16.56 43.56 -29.91
C ALA A 6 15.63 44.16 -28.81
N GLN A 7 15.15 43.46 -27.78
CA GLN A 7 14.94 42.05 -27.36
C GLN A 7 14.07 42.11 -26.08
N PRO A 8 13.39 41.01 -25.65
CA PRO A 8 12.50 40.99 -24.49
C PRO A 8 13.22 40.73 -23.16
N GLY A 9 12.68 41.31 -22.08
CA GLY A 9 13.27 41.35 -20.73
C GLY A 9 13.19 40.05 -19.94
N SER A 10 14.23 39.84 -19.12
CA SER A 10 14.28 38.92 -17.98
C SER A 10 14.01 39.69 -16.68
N PRO A 11 13.36 39.10 -15.66
CA PRO A 11 13.58 39.51 -14.29
C PRO A 11 14.39 38.44 -13.54
N THR A 12 15.65 38.79 -13.28
CA THR A 12 16.44 38.23 -12.18
C THR A 12 16.02 38.94 -10.89
N ASN A 13 15.73 38.20 -9.82
CA ASN A 13 15.54 38.77 -8.49
C ASN A 13 16.66 38.32 -7.56
N GLY A 14 17.39 39.33 -7.06
CA GLY A 14 18.51 39.19 -6.16
C GLY A 14 18.11 39.04 -4.69
N SER A 15 18.86 38.16 -4.03
CA SER A 15 19.48 38.29 -2.71
C SER A 15 18.96 39.38 -1.75
N SER A 16 18.49 38.95 -0.57
CA SER A 16 18.57 39.70 0.68
C SER A 16 18.84 38.72 1.83
N ARG A 17 19.95 38.93 2.57
CA ARG A 17 20.29 38.24 3.84
C ARG A 17 19.42 38.78 5.00
N PRO A 18 19.28 38.06 6.12
CA PRO A 18 20.16 38.34 7.27
C PRO A 18 20.56 37.10 8.10
N GLY A 19 21.62 37.24 8.90
CA GLY A 19 22.09 36.23 9.85
C GLY A 19 21.52 36.37 11.27
N GLY A 20 21.82 35.39 12.13
CA GLY A 20 21.88 35.56 13.59
C GLY A 20 21.04 34.63 14.48
N ARG A 21 21.67 33.50 14.88
CA ARG A 21 21.61 32.78 16.19
C ARG A 21 20.32 32.05 16.68
N PRO A 22 20.50 31.04 17.58
CA PRO A 22 19.64 29.86 17.67
C PRO A 22 18.68 29.90 18.86
N LEU A 23 17.60 29.12 18.77
CA LEU A 23 16.78 28.74 19.91
C LEU A 23 16.52 27.24 19.89
N ASP A 24 16.95 26.60 20.97
CA ASP A 24 16.61 25.24 21.38
C ASP A 24 15.09 25.04 21.43
N HIS A 25 14.60 23.97 20.80
CA HIS A 25 13.53 23.19 21.40
C HIS A 25 13.61 21.72 20.96
N ARG A 26 13.76 20.87 21.97
CA ARG A 26 13.71 19.40 21.93
C ARG A 26 12.38 18.88 21.37
N THR A 27 12.48 17.89 20.48
CA THR A 27 11.53 16.77 20.38
C THR A 27 12.31 15.48 20.07
N PRO A 28 11.93 14.33 20.66
CA PRO A 28 12.74 13.11 20.62
C PRO A 28 12.44 12.20 19.42
N ASP A 29 13.53 11.65 18.89
CA ASP A 29 13.76 10.29 18.35
C ASP A 29 12.69 9.58 17.50
N ALA A 30 13.03 9.37 16.22
CA ALA A 30 13.43 8.03 15.74
C ALA A 30 14.07 8.14 14.35
N GLY A 31 15.33 8.58 14.33
CA GLY A 31 16.19 8.49 13.16
C GLY A 31 17.61 8.34 13.68
N VAL A 32 18.18 7.14 13.57
CA VAL A 32 19.56 6.88 13.95
C VAL A 32 20.46 7.66 12.98
N THR A 33 20.80 8.90 13.35
CA THR A 33 21.91 9.62 12.74
C THR A 33 23.20 9.04 13.30
N LEU A 34 23.89 8.23 12.51
CA LEU A 34 25.29 7.87 12.76
C LEU A 34 26.13 9.16 12.68
N ALA A 35 26.37 9.76 13.84
CA ALA A 35 27.39 10.78 13.98
C ALA A 35 28.75 10.06 13.95
N SER A 36 29.48 10.19 12.84
CA SER A 36 30.91 9.87 12.79
C SER A 36 31.67 10.80 13.74
N ARG A 37 31.91 10.33 14.96
CA ARG A 37 32.97 10.87 15.81
C ARG A 37 34.23 10.04 15.57
N GLY A 38 35.20 10.67 14.92
CA GLY A 38 36.57 10.18 14.96
C GLY A 38 37.10 10.19 16.39
N GLY A 39 37.80 9.12 16.76
CA GLY A 39 38.55 9.02 18.01
C GLY A 39 38.48 7.63 18.64
N ALA A 40 39.63 6.93 18.58
CA ALA A 40 39.97 5.63 19.16
C ALA A 40 39.55 4.39 18.34
N GLU A 41 40.55 3.81 17.66
CA GLU A 41 40.60 2.40 17.23
C GLU A 41 40.57 1.50 18.48
N GLY A 42 39.38 1.30 19.03
CA GLY A 42 39.00 0.04 19.65
C GLY A 42 37.98 -0.56 18.71
N ASP A 43 38.23 -1.78 18.25
CA ASP A 43 37.33 -2.54 17.39
C ASP A 43 36.02 -2.76 18.19
N ASP A 44 35.07 -1.81 18.11
CA ASP A 44 33.75 -1.98 18.69
C ASP A 44 33.14 -3.16 17.94
N PRO A 45 32.92 -4.31 18.59
CA PRO A 45 32.60 -5.56 17.89
C PRO A 45 31.27 -5.51 17.13
N GLY A 46 30.59 -4.37 17.13
CA GLY A 46 29.29 -4.14 16.54
C GLY A 46 28.22 -4.76 17.42
N TRP A 47 27.12 -4.03 17.61
CA TRP A 47 25.94 -4.61 18.24
C TRP A 47 25.24 -5.53 17.23
N VAL A 48 25.15 -6.83 17.54
CA VAL A 48 24.34 -7.75 16.74
C VAL A 48 22.89 -7.61 17.20
N VAL A 49 21.99 -7.27 16.28
CA VAL A 49 20.55 -7.17 16.52
C VAL A 49 19.86 -8.32 15.80
N GLU A 50 19.17 -9.17 16.56
CA GLU A 50 18.25 -10.18 16.05
C GLU A 50 16.85 -9.57 15.90
N THR A 51 16.18 -9.88 14.79
CA THR A 51 14.78 -9.52 14.55
C THR A 51 14.07 -10.64 13.82
N VAL A 52 12.76 -10.75 14.03
CA VAL A 52 11.87 -11.57 13.19
C VAL A 52 11.14 -10.60 12.27
N PHE A 53 11.49 -10.63 10.98
CA PHE A 53 10.88 -9.71 10.03
C PHE A 53 9.38 -10.02 9.85
N SER A 54 8.57 -8.97 9.67
CA SER A 54 7.14 -9.14 9.37
C SER A 54 6.90 -8.96 7.87
N PRO A 55 6.46 -10.00 7.15
CA PRO A 55 6.13 -9.89 5.73
C PRO A 55 5.07 -8.82 5.43
N PHE A 56 4.07 -8.64 6.32
CA PHE A 56 3.11 -7.54 6.20
C PHE A 56 3.79 -6.18 6.30
N HIS A 57 4.64 -5.99 7.33
CA HIS A 57 5.32 -4.72 7.55
C HIS A 57 6.18 -4.31 6.35
N CYS A 58 7.00 -5.22 5.84
CA CYS A 58 7.84 -4.97 4.67
C CYS A 58 7.01 -4.50 3.46
N LEU A 59 5.99 -5.28 3.08
CA LEU A 59 5.17 -4.99 1.90
C LEU A 59 4.33 -3.72 2.07
N TYR A 60 3.80 -3.46 3.27
CA TYR A 60 3.00 -2.27 3.53
C TYR A 60 3.86 -0.99 3.51
N GLN A 61 5.10 -1.03 4.02
CA GLN A 61 6.03 0.09 3.94
C GLN A 61 6.45 0.40 2.50
N ASP A 62 6.72 -0.64 1.70
CA ASP A 62 7.01 -0.46 0.28
C ASP A 62 5.80 0.12 -0.47
N ALA A 63 4.59 -0.33 -0.14
CA ALA A 63 3.36 0.25 -0.68
C ALA A 63 3.24 1.75 -0.34
N LEU A 64 3.52 2.14 0.91
CA LEU A 64 3.55 3.54 1.33
C LEU A 64 4.62 4.35 0.60
N HIS A 65 5.80 3.77 0.39
CA HIS A 65 6.86 4.40 -0.36
C HIS A 65 6.40 4.72 -1.78
N PHE A 66 5.93 3.73 -2.53
CA PHE A 66 5.45 3.94 -3.91
C PHE A 66 4.22 4.84 -3.98
N HIS A 67 3.31 4.76 -3.01
CA HIS A 67 2.20 5.70 -2.89
C HIS A 67 2.73 7.13 -2.76
N THR A 68 3.68 7.38 -1.86
CA THR A 68 4.29 8.70 -1.69
C THR A 68 4.99 9.16 -2.97
N GLN A 69 5.80 8.31 -3.60
CA GLN A 69 6.48 8.64 -4.85
C GLN A 69 5.48 8.95 -5.99
N SER A 70 4.35 8.25 -6.06
CA SER A 70 3.33 8.51 -7.08
C SER A 70 2.77 9.94 -7.02
N ARG A 71 2.79 10.59 -5.85
CA ARG A 71 2.37 11.99 -5.65
C ARG A 71 3.44 12.99 -6.09
N LEU A 72 4.69 12.57 -6.12
CA LEU A 72 5.87 13.39 -6.47
C LEU A 72 6.33 13.15 -7.91
N ALA A 73 5.67 12.26 -8.64
CA ALA A 73 6.03 11.88 -10.01
C ALA A 73 5.99 13.08 -10.97
N TYR A 74 6.89 13.08 -11.95
CA TYR A 74 7.05 14.16 -12.92
C TYR A 74 6.02 14.09 -14.05
N SER A 75 5.35 12.95 -14.25
CA SER A 75 4.34 12.75 -15.28
C SER A 75 3.19 11.86 -14.80
N GLU A 76 2.03 11.96 -15.46
CA GLU A 76 0.88 11.10 -15.14
C GLU A 76 1.16 9.61 -15.39
N ALA A 77 1.95 9.29 -16.42
CA ALA A 77 2.31 7.91 -16.74
C ALA A 77 3.18 7.29 -15.65
N GLU A 78 4.14 8.07 -15.13
CA GLU A 78 4.97 7.68 -13.98
C GLU A 78 4.12 7.56 -12.71
N ALA A 79 3.29 8.55 -12.41
CA ALA A 79 2.37 8.53 -11.26
C ALA A 79 1.47 7.28 -11.28
N SER A 80 0.90 6.97 -12.45
CA SER A 80 0.06 5.79 -12.66
C SER A 80 0.85 4.49 -12.47
N ARG A 81 2.08 4.41 -12.97
CA ARG A 81 2.96 3.23 -12.79
C ARG A 81 3.28 2.97 -11.32
N LEU A 82 3.69 4.02 -10.60
CA LEU A 82 3.97 3.95 -9.16
C LEU A 82 2.71 3.62 -8.36
N ALA A 83 1.56 4.18 -8.74
CA ALA A 83 0.29 3.87 -8.11
C ALA A 83 -0.11 2.41 -8.28
N ARG A 84 0.06 1.83 -9.47
CA ARG A 84 -0.21 0.40 -9.69
C ARG A 84 0.67 -0.48 -8.82
N ALA A 85 1.96 -0.17 -8.73
CA ALA A 85 2.89 -0.90 -7.87
C ALA A 85 2.46 -0.82 -6.39
N ALA A 86 2.15 0.38 -5.91
CA ALA A 86 1.67 0.60 -4.54
C ALA A 86 0.39 -0.19 -4.24
N LEU A 87 -0.59 -0.19 -5.15
CA LEU A 87 -1.85 -0.92 -4.97
C LEU A 87 -1.62 -2.43 -4.84
N MET A 88 -0.80 -3.01 -5.72
CA MET A 88 -0.48 -4.43 -5.65
C MET A 88 0.22 -4.79 -4.34
N LEU A 89 1.13 -3.93 -3.85
CA LEU A 89 1.82 -4.14 -2.58
C LEU A 89 0.89 -3.99 -1.38
N TYR A 90 -0.09 -3.08 -1.41
CA TYR A 90 -1.13 -3.02 -0.37
C TYR A 90 -1.91 -4.33 -0.29
N ILE A 91 -2.34 -4.90 -1.42
CA ILE A 91 -3.09 -6.17 -1.44
C ILE A 91 -2.19 -7.35 -1.01
N ALA A 92 -0.94 -7.39 -1.49
CA ALA A 92 0.02 -8.40 -1.09
C ALA A 92 0.35 -8.32 0.42
N SER A 93 0.43 -7.11 0.99
CA SER A 93 0.58 -6.95 2.44
C SER A 93 -0.62 -7.56 3.16
N ALA A 94 -1.84 -7.30 2.69
CA ALA A 94 -3.07 -7.87 3.24
C ALA A 94 -3.00 -9.41 3.30
N GLU A 95 -2.52 -10.03 2.22
CA GLU A 95 -2.26 -11.47 2.18
C GLU A 95 -1.24 -11.93 3.18
N ALA A 96 -0.08 -11.27 3.22
CA ALA A 96 0.98 -11.56 4.17
C ALA A 96 0.49 -11.49 5.61
N LEU A 97 -0.33 -10.50 5.97
CA LEU A 97 -0.90 -10.35 7.31
C LEU A 97 -1.73 -11.56 7.71
N VAL A 98 -2.65 -11.98 6.84
CA VAL A 98 -3.56 -13.09 7.15
C VAL A 98 -2.82 -14.42 7.18
N ARG A 99 -1.86 -14.63 6.27
CA ARG A 99 -1.02 -15.84 6.28
C ARG A 99 -0.14 -15.90 7.53
N GLN A 100 0.51 -14.80 7.87
CA GLN A 100 1.32 -14.69 9.08
C GLN A 100 0.46 -14.98 10.33
N ALA A 101 -0.70 -14.33 10.44
CA ALA A 101 -1.62 -14.54 11.56
C ALA A 101 -2.13 -15.98 11.63
N ALA A 102 -2.47 -16.60 10.50
CA ALA A 102 -2.91 -17.99 10.45
C ALA A 102 -1.85 -18.98 10.98
N VAL A 103 -0.57 -18.69 10.77
CA VAL A 103 0.55 -19.54 11.25
C VAL A 103 0.92 -19.26 12.71
N GLU A 104 1.01 -17.98 13.09
CA GLU A 104 1.45 -17.55 14.42
C GLU A 104 0.36 -17.70 15.48
N LEU A 105 -0.88 -17.36 15.14
CA LEU A 105 -2.02 -17.33 16.06
C LEU A 105 -2.96 -18.51 15.89
N GLY A 106 -2.94 -19.14 14.72
CA GLY A 106 -3.75 -20.31 14.47
C GLY A 106 -3.33 -21.51 15.30
N ARG A 107 -4.25 -22.45 15.41
CA ARG A 107 -4.04 -23.74 16.08
C ARG A 107 -2.81 -24.47 15.52
N PRO A 108 -1.91 -25.00 16.37
CA PRO A 108 -0.69 -25.69 15.92
C PRO A 108 -0.94 -26.80 14.91
N GLU A 109 -2.05 -27.53 15.04
CA GLU A 109 -2.44 -28.65 14.19
C GLU A 109 -2.74 -28.22 12.75
N LEU A 110 -3.15 -26.95 12.56
CA LEU A 110 -3.47 -26.39 11.25
C LEU A 110 -2.24 -25.78 10.56
N ARG A 111 -1.11 -25.60 11.26
CA ARG A 111 0.07 -24.92 10.69
C ARG A 111 0.58 -25.58 9.43
N GLY A 112 0.67 -26.92 9.41
CA GLY A 112 1.13 -27.66 8.22
C GLY A 112 0.25 -27.44 6.98
N LEU A 113 -1.04 -27.18 7.17
CA LEU A 113 -1.98 -26.87 6.09
C LEU A 113 -1.92 -25.39 5.69
N LEU A 114 -1.83 -24.50 6.67
CA LEU A 114 -1.90 -23.04 6.46
C LEU A 114 -0.57 -22.44 5.98
N ALA A 115 0.54 -23.04 6.36
CA ALA A 115 1.89 -22.62 5.99
C ALA A 115 2.40 -23.27 4.70
N ASP A 116 1.67 -24.19 4.09
CA ASP A 116 2.11 -24.89 2.86
C ASP A 116 2.05 -23.95 1.65
N PRO A 117 3.21 -23.49 1.12
CA PRO A 117 3.25 -22.58 0.00
C PRO A 117 2.86 -23.25 -1.33
N SER A 118 2.80 -24.58 -1.40
CA SER A 118 2.42 -25.32 -2.60
C SER A 118 0.91 -25.32 -2.84
N ARG A 119 0.10 -25.00 -1.81
CA ARG A 119 -1.37 -25.00 -1.85
C ARG A 119 -1.93 -23.79 -1.11
N PRO A 120 -1.62 -22.56 -1.55
CA PRO A 120 -2.08 -21.37 -0.86
C PRO A 120 -3.61 -21.26 -0.92
N LEU A 121 -4.26 -21.09 0.23
CA LEU A 121 -5.66 -20.67 0.26
C LEU A 121 -5.83 -19.33 -0.48
N PRO A 122 -6.87 -19.16 -1.32
CA PRO A 122 -7.19 -17.87 -1.93
C PRO A 122 -7.37 -16.79 -0.87
N LEU A 123 -6.91 -15.57 -1.17
CA LEU A 123 -6.93 -14.46 -0.22
C LEU A 123 -8.33 -14.20 0.34
N ALA A 124 -9.34 -14.15 -0.52
CA ALA A 124 -10.73 -13.93 -0.12
C ALA A 124 -11.25 -14.99 0.89
N GLU A 125 -10.75 -16.23 0.80
CA GLU A 125 -11.09 -17.31 1.73
C GLU A 125 -10.30 -17.19 3.03
N ALA A 126 -8.99 -16.93 2.93
CA ALA A 126 -8.11 -16.80 4.09
C ALA A 126 -8.63 -15.75 5.09
N TRP A 127 -9.07 -14.58 4.59
CA TRP A 127 -9.64 -13.50 5.43
C TRP A 127 -10.93 -13.91 6.13
N ARG A 128 -11.77 -14.70 5.46
CA ARG A 128 -13.05 -15.17 6.02
C ARG A 128 -12.82 -16.22 7.10
N LEU A 129 -11.87 -17.11 6.88
CA LEU A 129 -11.56 -18.24 7.74
C LEU A 129 -10.68 -17.87 8.95
N LEU A 130 -9.90 -16.79 8.89
CA LEU A 130 -8.96 -16.43 9.96
C LEU A 130 -9.59 -16.43 11.36
N PRO A 131 -10.78 -15.82 11.60
CA PRO A 131 -11.39 -15.89 12.93
C PRO A 131 -11.69 -17.31 13.42
N ALA A 132 -12.05 -18.24 12.53
CA ALA A 132 -12.28 -19.64 12.89
C ALA A 132 -10.98 -20.46 13.04
N ILE A 133 -9.90 -20.01 12.39
CA ILE A 133 -8.56 -20.59 12.54
C ILE A 133 -7.98 -20.23 13.92
N VAL A 134 -8.17 -18.97 14.33
CA VAL A 134 -7.63 -18.38 15.57
C VAL A 134 -8.51 -18.67 16.79
N ALA A 135 -9.82 -18.85 16.62
CA ALA A 135 -10.72 -19.12 17.74
C ALA A 135 -10.40 -20.45 18.44
N GLU A 136 -10.51 -20.42 19.77
CA GLU A 136 -10.44 -21.62 20.61
C GLU A 136 -11.59 -22.59 20.28
N PRO A 137 -11.35 -23.92 20.36
CA PRO A 137 -12.39 -24.91 20.11
C PRO A 137 -13.63 -24.68 20.97
N GLY A 138 -14.81 -24.66 20.33
CA GLY A 138 -16.10 -24.48 21.01
C GLY A 138 -16.46 -23.02 21.32
N VAL A 139 -15.57 -22.05 21.06
CA VAL A 139 -15.90 -20.63 21.17
C VAL A 139 -16.57 -20.18 19.87
N PRO A 140 -17.82 -19.66 19.91
CA PRO A 140 -18.47 -19.12 18.73
C PRO A 140 -17.70 -17.93 18.18
N THR A 141 -17.46 -17.93 16.87
CA THR A 141 -16.92 -16.74 16.20
C THR A 141 -18.04 -15.72 15.98
N SER A 142 -17.68 -14.43 16.00
CA SER A 142 -18.62 -13.36 15.69
C SER A 142 -19.21 -13.53 14.28
N SER A 143 -20.51 -13.28 14.14
CA SER A 143 -21.22 -13.41 12.86
C SER A 143 -20.58 -12.54 11.77
N PHE A 144 -20.38 -13.11 10.59
CA PHE A 144 -19.84 -12.40 9.44
C PHE A 144 -20.97 -11.95 8.49
N ASN A 145 -21.14 -10.64 8.32
CA ASN A 145 -22.02 -10.08 7.31
C ASN A 145 -21.19 -9.53 6.14
N PRO A 146 -21.09 -10.23 4.99
CA PRO A 146 -20.28 -9.79 3.85
C PRO A 146 -20.83 -8.53 3.16
N GLU A 147 -22.10 -8.18 3.37
CA GLU A 147 -22.73 -7.00 2.76
C GLU A 147 -22.53 -5.72 3.60
N ALA A 148 -22.06 -5.86 4.84
CA ALA A 148 -21.75 -4.73 5.70
C ALA A 148 -20.35 -4.16 5.42
N PRO A 149 -20.16 -2.83 5.46
CA PRO A 149 -18.83 -2.23 5.35
C PRO A 149 -17.85 -2.79 6.40
N PRO A 150 -16.55 -2.95 6.06
CA PRO A 150 -15.89 -2.55 4.81
C PRO A 150 -15.84 -3.66 3.74
N TRP A 151 -16.50 -4.80 3.96
CA TRP A 151 -16.28 -6.01 3.15
C TRP A 151 -16.63 -5.87 1.67
N PRO A 152 -17.73 -5.20 1.28
CA PRO A 152 -18.01 -4.97 -0.13
C PRO A 152 -16.96 -4.13 -0.84
N GLN A 153 -16.40 -3.11 -0.16
CA GLN A 153 -15.32 -2.29 -0.71
C GLN A 153 -14.02 -3.08 -0.82
N PHE A 154 -13.70 -3.88 0.21
CA PHE A 154 -12.52 -4.75 0.19
C PHE A 154 -12.62 -5.80 -0.92
N ALA A 155 -13.81 -6.36 -1.17
CA ALA A 155 -14.04 -7.27 -2.28
C ALA A 155 -13.74 -6.62 -3.64
N GLU A 156 -14.08 -5.34 -3.83
CA GLU A 156 -13.71 -4.62 -5.07
C GLU A 156 -12.19 -4.45 -5.23
N LEU A 157 -11.43 -4.26 -4.13
CA LEU A 157 -9.96 -4.26 -4.20
C LEU A 157 -9.42 -5.60 -4.69
N LEU A 158 -9.93 -6.69 -4.14
CA LEU A 158 -9.53 -8.04 -4.55
C LEU A 158 -9.90 -8.32 -6.00
N MET A 159 -11.11 -7.90 -6.43
CA MET A 159 -11.53 -8.01 -7.82
C MET A 159 -10.63 -7.22 -8.78
N LEU A 160 -10.14 -6.05 -8.38
CA LEU A 160 -9.23 -5.24 -9.18
C LEU A 160 -7.90 -5.96 -9.38
N GLU A 161 -7.29 -6.48 -8.32
CA GLU A 161 -6.08 -7.32 -8.42
C GLU A 161 -6.30 -8.55 -9.30
N THR A 162 -7.38 -9.28 -9.06
CA THR A 162 -7.70 -10.50 -9.81
C THR A 162 -7.90 -10.18 -11.29
N SER A 163 -8.48 -9.02 -11.62
CA SER A 163 -8.64 -8.60 -13.02
C SER A 163 -7.33 -8.31 -13.73
N TRP A 164 -6.24 -8.09 -13.00
CA TRP A 164 -4.91 -7.85 -13.57
C TRP A 164 -4.10 -9.14 -13.69
N VAL A 165 -4.20 -10.02 -12.70
CA VAL A 165 -3.48 -11.30 -12.66
C VAL A 165 -4.19 -12.38 -13.50
N TYR A 166 -5.52 -12.41 -13.45
CA TYR A 166 -6.39 -13.38 -14.14
C TYR A 166 -7.43 -12.65 -15.01
N PRO A 167 -7.03 -12.04 -16.13
CA PRO A 167 -7.80 -10.99 -16.80
C PRO A 167 -9.08 -11.46 -17.51
N GLY A 168 -9.33 -12.76 -17.59
CA GLY A 168 -10.49 -13.32 -18.30
C GLY A 168 -10.53 -12.95 -19.79
N PRO A 169 -11.72 -12.95 -20.41
CA PRO A 169 -11.88 -12.63 -21.83
C PRO A 169 -11.55 -11.16 -22.17
N PRO A 170 -11.02 -10.85 -23.36
CA PRO A 170 -10.73 -9.46 -23.75
C PRO A 170 -11.92 -8.49 -23.68
N SER A 171 -13.15 -8.97 -23.80
CA SER A 171 -14.37 -8.16 -23.71
C SER A 171 -14.61 -7.58 -22.32
N THR A 172 -14.14 -8.22 -21.25
CA THR A 172 -14.32 -7.77 -19.86
C THR A 172 -13.28 -6.75 -19.40
N ARG A 173 -12.22 -6.56 -20.20
CA ARG A 173 -11.08 -5.65 -19.91
C ARG A 173 -10.95 -4.49 -20.90
N ARG A 174 -12.05 -4.13 -21.56
CA ARG A 174 -12.08 -2.96 -22.46
C ARG A 174 -11.91 -1.69 -21.62
N ALA A 175 -10.90 -0.91 -21.95
CA ALA A 175 -10.71 0.45 -21.43
C ALA A 175 -11.21 1.46 -22.46
N TYR A 176 -11.73 2.59 -21.98
CA TYR A 176 -12.25 3.66 -22.82
C TYR A 176 -11.48 4.93 -22.54
N TYR A 177 -11.02 5.57 -23.60
CA TYR A 177 -10.25 6.79 -23.54
C TYR A 177 -10.97 7.90 -24.27
N ARG A 178 -10.77 9.13 -23.80
CA ARG A 178 -11.19 10.34 -24.47
C ARG A 178 -9.97 10.97 -25.11
N SER A 179 -10.11 11.44 -26.34
CA SER A 179 -9.19 12.41 -26.92
C SER A 179 -9.95 13.65 -27.33
N SER A 180 -9.28 14.80 -27.22
CA SER A 180 -9.80 16.09 -27.68
C SER A 180 -9.66 16.27 -29.19
N ARG A 181 -8.77 15.50 -29.84
CA ARG A 181 -8.47 15.55 -31.28
C ARG A 181 -8.32 14.14 -31.83
N ARG A 182 -8.46 13.97 -33.14
CA ARG A 182 -8.36 12.63 -33.77
C ARG A 182 -6.99 11.97 -33.57
N ASP A 183 -5.93 12.78 -33.59
CA ASP A 183 -4.54 12.33 -33.44
C ASP A 183 -3.87 12.95 -32.19
N GLY A 184 -4.67 13.31 -31.17
CA GLY A 184 -4.19 13.91 -29.93
C GLY A 184 -3.89 12.88 -28.84
N ASP A 185 -3.43 13.37 -27.70
CA ASP A 185 -3.26 12.55 -26.50
C ASP A 185 -4.59 11.94 -26.04
N TYR A 186 -4.49 10.80 -25.37
CA TYR A 186 -5.62 10.04 -24.86
C TYR A 186 -5.59 10.04 -23.33
N GLU A 187 -6.72 10.38 -22.72
CA GLU A 187 -6.90 10.31 -21.28
C GLU A 187 -7.98 9.29 -20.92
N PRO A 188 -7.86 8.58 -19.79
CA PRO A 188 -8.90 7.66 -19.35
C PRO A 188 -10.26 8.34 -19.18
N MET A 189 -11.28 7.75 -19.79
CA MET A 189 -12.64 8.31 -19.78
C MET A 189 -13.28 8.20 -18.40
N GLN A 190 -13.84 9.31 -17.92
CA GLN A 190 -14.62 9.35 -16.68
C GLN A 190 -16.11 9.06 -16.97
N PRO A 191 -16.88 8.52 -16.00
CA PRO A 191 -18.29 8.19 -16.20
C PRO A 191 -19.17 9.32 -16.75
N HIS A 192 -18.96 10.55 -16.26
CA HIS A 192 -19.71 11.73 -16.71
C HIS A 192 -19.33 12.19 -18.14
N GLN A 193 -18.24 11.67 -18.70
CA GLN A 193 -17.75 12.01 -20.04
C GLN A 193 -18.29 11.09 -21.13
N VAL A 194 -19.02 10.03 -20.77
CA VAL A 194 -19.61 9.09 -21.74
C VAL A 194 -20.68 9.83 -22.58
N PRO A 195 -20.52 9.92 -23.91
CA PRO A 195 -21.50 10.57 -24.78
C PRO A 195 -22.87 9.88 -24.70
N GLU A 196 -23.96 10.66 -24.73
CA GLU A 196 -25.35 10.14 -24.67
C GLU A 196 -25.60 8.93 -25.59
N PRO A 197 -25.20 8.96 -26.88
CA PRO A 197 -25.45 7.85 -27.80
C PRO A 197 -24.73 6.55 -27.40
N LEU A 198 -23.65 6.64 -26.62
CA LEU A 198 -22.80 5.51 -26.23
C LEU A 198 -23.10 4.96 -24.84
N ARG A 199 -23.96 5.61 -24.04
CA ARG A 199 -24.26 5.18 -22.65
C ARG A 199 -24.83 3.76 -22.52
N ARG A 200 -25.51 3.26 -23.56
CA ARG A 200 -25.98 1.87 -23.60
C ARG A 200 -24.84 0.86 -23.75
N ALA A 201 -23.76 1.24 -24.43
CA ALA A 201 -22.61 0.40 -24.72
C ALA A 201 -21.48 0.56 -23.70
N VAL A 202 -21.26 1.77 -23.20
CA VAL A 202 -20.25 2.12 -22.19
C VAL A 202 -20.96 2.45 -20.89
N ARG A 203 -21.08 1.45 -20.02
CA ARG A 203 -21.73 1.63 -18.71
C ARG A 203 -20.76 2.21 -17.68
N ALA A 204 -21.25 2.98 -16.71
CA ALA A 204 -20.39 3.54 -15.66
C ALA A 204 -19.63 2.45 -14.88
N GLU A 205 -20.28 1.31 -14.64
CA GLU A 205 -19.71 0.15 -13.97
C GLU A 205 -18.60 -0.53 -14.78
N SER A 206 -18.45 -0.20 -16.07
CA SER A 206 -17.32 -0.66 -16.90
C SER A 206 -16.09 0.24 -16.77
N LEU A 207 -16.24 1.45 -16.22
CA LEU A 207 -15.15 2.41 -16.04
C LEU A 207 -14.62 2.38 -14.61
N THR A 208 -15.52 2.29 -13.62
CA THR A 208 -15.16 2.33 -12.19
C THR A 208 -15.89 1.24 -11.40
N PHE A 209 -15.29 0.85 -10.29
CA PHE A 209 -15.95 0.06 -9.27
C PHE A 209 -16.96 0.93 -8.49
N PRO A 210 -18.21 0.48 -8.31
CA PRO A 210 -19.28 1.35 -7.79
C PRO A 210 -19.12 1.73 -6.32
N ARG A 211 -18.53 0.89 -5.47
CA ARG A 211 -18.44 1.17 -4.02
C ARG A 211 -17.18 1.94 -3.64
N THR A 212 -16.07 1.66 -4.32
CA THR A 212 -14.76 2.29 -4.09
C THR A 212 -14.48 3.44 -5.03
N GLY A 213 -15.17 3.54 -6.17
CA GLY A 213 -14.87 4.52 -7.21
C GLY A 213 -13.54 4.29 -7.93
N LEU A 214 -12.85 3.18 -7.63
CA LEU A 214 -11.57 2.88 -8.25
C LEU A 214 -11.73 2.61 -9.75
N PRO A 215 -10.82 3.09 -10.60
CA PRO A 215 -10.87 2.80 -12.01
C PRO A 215 -10.62 1.31 -12.26
N ARG A 216 -11.37 0.74 -13.22
CA ARG A 216 -11.10 -0.61 -13.73
C ARG A 216 -9.91 -0.65 -14.67
N ASP A 217 -9.66 0.46 -15.36
CA ASP A 217 -8.47 0.62 -16.19
C ASP A 217 -7.22 0.82 -15.30
N PRO A 218 -6.22 -0.08 -15.35
CA PRO A 218 -4.99 0.06 -14.58
C PRO A 218 -4.24 1.37 -14.88
N TYR A 219 -4.32 1.89 -16.10
CA TYR A 219 -3.62 3.12 -16.48
C TYR A 219 -4.31 4.38 -15.96
N ALA A 220 -5.57 4.27 -15.54
CA ALA A 220 -6.34 5.36 -14.94
C ALA A 220 -6.12 5.49 -13.42
N LEU A 221 -5.37 4.59 -12.79
CA LEU A 221 -5.04 4.71 -11.38
C LEU A 221 -4.19 5.97 -11.15
N ARG A 222 -4.46 6.65 -10.02
CA ARG A 222 -3.86 7.94 -9.65
C ARG A 222 -3.63 7.93 -8.14
N PRO A 223 -2.74 8.78 -7.60
CA PRO A 223 -2.41 8.77 -6.17
C PRO A 223 -3.62 8.87 -5.25
N ARG A 224 -4.61 9.72 -5.58
CA ARG A 224 -5.86 9.85 -4.81
C ARG A 224 -6.67 8.55 -4.69
N HIS A 225 -6.55 7.65 -5.66
CA HIS A 225 -7.23 6.34 -5.63
C HIS A 225 -6.55 5.42 -4.60
N LEU A 226 -5.25 5.60 -4.35
CA LEU A 226 -4.53 4.85 -3.32
C LEU A 226 -4.93 5.25 -1.91
N ASP A 227 -5.32 6.51 -1.69
CA ASP A 227 -5.92 6.92 -0.40
C ASP A 227 -7.18 6.13 -0.10
N THR A 228 -8.02 5.92 -1.12
CA THR A 228 -9.23 5.10 -0.99
C THR A 228 -8.89 3.64 -0.76
N ALA A 229 -7.98 3.07 -1.56
CA ALA A 229 -7.56 1.67 -1.41
C ALA A 229 -6.94 1.40 -0.05
N ARG A 230 -6.05 2.29 0.42
CA ARG A 230 -5.46 2.22 1.75
C ARG A 230 -6.51 2.31 2.84
N GLY A 231 -7.43 3.28 2.76
CA GLY A 231 -8.49 3.44 3.76
C GLY A 231 -9.39 2.21 3.86
N VAL A 232 -9.74 1.60 2.72
CA VAL A 232 -10.52 0.36 2.68
C VAL A 232 -9.74 -0.82 3.27
N LEU A 233 -8.45 -0.95 2.96
CA LEU A 233 -7.59 -1.99 3.51
C LEU A 233 -7.43 -1.84 5.03
N ASP A 234 -7.10 -0.64 5.51
CA ASP A 234 -6.92 -0.37 6.94
C ASP A 234 -8.23 -0.65 7.71
N ALA A 235 -9.38 -0.26 7.15
CA ALA A 235 -10.69 -0.58 7.72
C ALA A 235 -10.98 -2.09 7.73
N ALA A 236 -10.59 -2.82 6.68
CA ALA A 236 -10.76 -4.27 6.61
C ALA A 236 -9.88 -4.99 7.64
N ILE A 237 -8.64 -4.53 7.85
CA ILE A 237 -7.75 -5.02 8.90
C ILE A 237 -8.37 -4.79 10.28
N GLU A 238 -8.87 -3.59 10.55
CA GLU A 238 -9.52 -3.27 11.83
C GLU A 238 -10.79 -4.10 12.06
N ALA A 239 -11.61 -4.29 11.02
CA ALA A 239 -12.80 -5.12 11.09
C ALA A 239 -12.46 -6.60 11.31
N LEU A 240 -11.37 -7.09 10.71
CA LEU A 240 -10.86 -8.43 10.92
C LEU A 240 -10.32 -8.61 12.34
N ASP A 241 -9.55 -7.64 12.84
CA ASP A 241 -8.98 -7.65 14.19
C ASP A 241 -10.08 -7.71 15.26
N ARG A 242 -11.15 -6.93 15.10
CA ARG A 242 -12.35 -7.04 15.94
C ARG A 242 -12.94 -8.46 15.96
N ARG A 243 -12.98 -9.12 14.80
CA ARG A 243 -13.52 -10.49 14.69
C ARG A 243 -12.59 -11.54 15.30
N THR A 244 -11.29 -11.26 15.38
CA THR A 244 -10.29 -12.11 16.07
C THR A 244 -10.11 -11.73 17.54
N GLY A 245 -10.86 -10.76 18.07
CA GLY A 245 -10.75 -10.35 19.48
C GLY A 245 -9.54 -9.46 19.80
N GLY A 246 -8.99 -8.74 18.81
CA GLY A 246 -7.90 -7.78 19.01
C GLY A 246 -6.49 -8.35 18.88
N VAL A 247 -6.36 -9.67 18.71
CA VAL A 247 -5.06 -10.37 18.69
C VAL A 247 -4.22 -10.12 17.43
N LEU A 248 -4.85 -9.65 16.35
CA LEU A 248 -4.17 -9.38 15.08
C LEU A 248 -3.34 -8.09 15.20
N CYS A 249 -3.86 -7.09 15.91
CA CYS A 249 -3.21 -5.80 16.09
C CYS A 249 -2.55 -5.61 17.47
N GLN A 250 -2.69 -6.58 18.37
CA GLN A 250 -2.06 -6.59 19.69
C GLN A 250 -0.57 -6.25 19.62
N ASP A 251 -0.11 -5.41 20.57
CA ASP A 251 1.26 -4.94 20.71
C ASP A 251 1.87 -4.31 19.44
N LYS A 252 1.01 -3.85 18.51
CA LYS A 252 1.42 -3.32 17.20
C LYS A 252 2.22 -4.33 16.39
N ARG A 253 1.99 -5.65 16.54
CA ARG A 253 2.71 -6.71 15.83
C ARG A 253 2.72 -6.59 14.30
N HIS A 254 1.67 -6.01 13.74
CA HIS A 254 1.57 -5.72 12.31
C HIS A 254 2.37 -4.46 11.90
N ARG A 255 2.84 -3.63 12.84
CA ARG A 255 3.57 -2.37 12.55
C ARG A 255 4.98 -2.34 13.09
N ARG A 256 5.39 -3.32 13.90
CA ARG A 256 6.69 -3.35 14.56
C ARG A 256 7.21 -4.77 14.59
N GLU A 257 8.50 -4.89 14.27
CA GLU A 257 9.23 -6.14 14.40
C GLU A 257 9.85 -6.22 15.80
N PRO A 258 9.81 -7.39 16.46
CA PRO A 258 10.49 -7.59 17.73
C PRO A 258 12.00 -7.60 17.50
N THR A 259 12.74 -6.74 18.21
CA THR A 259 14.20 -6.68 18.14
C THR A 259 14.83 -7.10 19.47
N ARG A 260 15.95 -7.81 19.39
CA ARG A 260 16.75 -8.23 20.55
C ARG A 260 18.23 -8.00 20.27
N LEU A 261 18.95 -7.45 21.25
CA LEU A 261 20.40 -7.40 21.21
C LEU A 261 20.98 -8.79 21.52
N VAL A 262 21.80 -9.29 20.62
CA VAL A 262 22.58 -10.52 20.80
C VAL A 262 23.94 -10.12 21.33
N SER A 263 24.13 -10.29 22.63
CA SER A 263 25.46 -10.18 23.22
C SER A 263 26.27 -11.43 22.84
N PRO A 264 27.57 -11.31 22.54
CA PRO A 264 28.43 -12.49 22.46
C PRO A 264 28.32 -13.23 23.80
N PRO A 265 28.32 -14.58 23.79
CA PRO A 265 28.38 -15.34 25.03
C PRO A 265 29.65 -14.91 25.76
N GLY A 266 29.49 -14.19 26.88
CA GLY A 266 30.62 -13.82 27.72
C GLY A 266 31.27 -15.10 28.22
N ASP A 267 32.59 -15.18 28.11
CA ASP A 267 33.41 -16.22 28.74
C ASP A 267 33.02 -16.31 30.22
N ALA A 268 32.18 -17.29 30.55
CA ALA A 268 31.92 -17.68 31.91
C ALA A 268 33.18 -18.38 32.43
N THR A 269 34.09 -17.59 32.98
CA THR A 269 35.15 -18.05 33.88
C THR A 269 34.99 -17.39 35.23
#